data_AF-A0A242KYF0-F1
#
_entry.id   AF-A0A242KYF0-F1
#
_cell.length_a   1.000
_cell.length_b   1.000
_cell.length_c   1.000
_cell.angle_alpha   90.00
_cell.angle_beta   90.00
_cell.angle_gamma   90.00
#
_symmetry.space_group_name_H-M   'P 1'
#
loop_
_entity.id
_entity.type
_entity.pdbx_description
1 polymer ?
#
loop_
_entity_poly.entity_id
_entity_poly.type
_entity_poly.pdbx_seq_one_letter_code
_entity_poly.pdbx_strand_id
1 'polypeptide(L)'
;MVRRGVSIYGIDALSKKLKENATLKDIKEVVKLNTAEMQTEAETNAPVDTGFLERSIQLTLDPSGLAGRIRATAEYAGYVEFGTRFTPQQPFIYPAFTKQKKAFRKDLKRLVE
;
A
#
# COMPACT_ATOMS: atom_id res chain seq x y z
N MET A 1 -16.87 -36.07 44.12
CA MET A 1 -15.90 -35.40 43.23
C MET A 1 -16.61 -34.19 42.61
N VAL A 2 -16.44 -32.98 43.14
CA VAL A 2 -17.18 -31.79 42.68
C VAL A 2 -16.40 -31.16 41.52
N ARG A 3 -16.91 -31.28 40.30
CA ARG A 3 -16.40 -30.50 39.16
C ARG A 3 -16.82 -29.05 39.37
N ARG A 4 -15.90 -28.21 39.87
CA ARG A 4 -16.08 -26.76 39.90
C ARG A 4 -16.16 -26.26 38.45
N GLY A 5 -17.38 -25.99 37.98
CA GLY A 5 -17.61 -25.32 36.71
C GLY A 5 -17.14 -23.87 36.81
N VAL A 6 -16.10 -23.51 36.07
CA VAL A 6 -15.69 -22.12 35.93
C VAL A 6 -16.57 -21.49 34.85
N SER A 7 -17.35 -20.47 35.23
CA SER A 7 -18.09 -19.64 34.27
C SER A 7 -17.27 -18.42 33.93
N ILE A 8 -16.85 -18.29 32.67
CA ILE A 8 -16.11 -17.13 32.17
C ILE A 8 -17.11 -16.23 31.43
N TYR A 9 -17.32 -15.01 31.93
CA TYR A 9 -18.18 -14.02 31.31
C TYR A 9 -17.35 -13.07 30.44
N GLY A 10 -17.86 -12.69 29.26
CA GLY A 10 -17.21 -11.74 28.36
C GLY A 10 -16.25 -12.34 27.32
N ILE A 11 -16.16 -13.67 27.22
CA ILE A 11 -15.34 -14.34 26.20
C ILE A 11 -15.75 -13.98 24.77
N ASP A 12 -17.05 -13.75 24.53
CA ASP A 12 -17.57 -13.41 23.20
C ASP A 12 -17.14 -11.99 22.79
N ALA A 13 -17.20 -11.04 23.73
CA ALA A 13 -16.75 -9.67 23.52
C ALA A 13 -15.23 -9.61 23.26
N LEU A 14 -14.46 -10.43 23.99
CA LEU A 14 -13.02 -10.55 23.78
C LEU A 14 -12.70 -11.19 22.42
N SER A 15 -13.36 -12.30 22.08
CA SER A 15 -13.19 -12.98 20.80
C SER A 15 -13.51 -12.08 19.62
N LYS A 16 -14.59 -11.30 19.71
CA LYS A 16 -14.98 -10.32 18.69
C LYS A 16 -13.91 -9.25 18.49
N LYS A 17 -13.43 -8.61 19.57
CA LYS A 17 -12.37 -7.59 19.49
C LYS A 17 -11.05 -8.15 18.96
N LEU A 18 -10.70 -9.39 19.32
CA LEU A 18 -9.48 -10.04 18.82
C LEU A 18 -9.57 -10.29 17.31
N LYS A 19 -10.73 -10.73 16.81
CA LYS A 19 -10.97 -10.89 15.36
C LYS A 19 -10.92 -9.56 14.63
N GLU A 20 -11.60 -8.53 15.14
CA GLU A 20 -11.57 -7.18 14.55
C GLU A 20 -10.13 -6.63 14.49
N ASN A 21 -9.36 -6.76 15.56
CA ASN A 21 -7.97 -6.31 15.59
C ASN A 21 -7.07 -7.11 14.65
N ALA A 22 -7.30 -8.42 14.51
CA ALA A 22 -6.59 -9.25 13.54
C ALA A 22 -6.87 -8.76 12.10
N THR A 23 -8.14 -8.56 11.74
CA THR A 23 -8.51 -8.04 10.41
C THR A 23 -7.93 -6.66 10.12
N LEU A 24 -7.87 -5.76 11.13
CA LEU A 24 -7.25 -4.45 10.97
C LEU A 24 -5.73 -4.54 10.75
N LYS A 25 -5.06 -5.49 11.41
CA LYS A 25 -3.64 -5.75 11.18
C LYS A 25 -3.41 -6.24 9.74
N ASP A 26 -4.23 -7.19 9.28
CA ASP A 26 -4.13 -7.75 7.94
C ASP A 26 -4.36 -6.69 6.85
N ILE A 27 -5.33 -5.79 7.06
CA ILE A 27 -5.56 -4.65 6.15
C ILE A 27 -4.33 -3.73 6.08
N LYS A 28 -3.71 -3.41 7.23
CA LYS A 28 -2.50 -2.57 7.26
C LYS A 28 -1.33 -3.23 6.55
N GLU A 29 -1.18 -4.55 6.69
CA GLU A 29 -0.16 -5.31 5.97
C GLU A 29 -0.40 -5.28 4.46
N VAL A 30 -1.64 -5.47 4.00
CA VAL A 30 -2.01 -5.35 2.58
C VAL A 30 -1.71 -3.96 2.04
N VAL A 31 -2.09 -2.89 2.76
CA VAL A 31 -1.78 -1.51 2.37
C VAL A 31 -0.27 -1.29 2.25
N LYS A 32 0.51 -1.72 3.25
CA LYS A 32 1.97 -1.57 3.24
C LYS A 32 2.60 -2.29 2.05
N LEU A 33 2.24 -3.56 1.84
CA LEU A 33 2.77 -4.40 0.77
C LEU A 33 2.44 -3.81 -0.60
N ASN A 34 1.17 -3.47 -0.84
CA ASN A 34 0.74 -2.91 -2.12
C ASN A 34 1.39 -1.55 -2.40
N THR A 35 1.62 -0.73 -1.37
CA THR A 35 2.31 0.56 -1.55
C THR A 35 3.77 0.35 -1.91
N ALA A 36 4.44 -0.63 -1.31
CA ALA A 36 5.83 -0.99 -1.63
C ALA A 36 5.96 -1.55 -3.04
N GLU A 37 5.07 -2.45 -3.45
CA GLU A 37 5.04 -2.98 -4.82
C GLU A 37 4.80 -1.87 -5.85
N MET A 38 3.91 -0.91 -5.56
CA MET A 38 3.68 0.24 -6.42
C MET A 38 4.93 1.12 -6.53
N GLN A 39 5.70 1.28 -5.45
CA GLN A 39 6.97 2.00 -5.48
C GLN A 39 7.96 1.29 -6.40
N THR A 40 8.17 -0.01 -6.22
CA THR A 40 9.10 -0.80 -7.07
C THR A 40 8.71 -0.77 -8.54
N GLU A 41 7.41 -0.83 -8.84
CA GLU A 41 6.92 -0.72 -10.21
C GLU A 41 7.19 0.69 -10.79
N ALA A 42 6.99 1.74 -9.99
CA ALA A 42 7.28 3.10 -10.42
C ALA A 42 8.78 3.34 -10.63
N GLU A 43 9.64 2.78 -9.77
CA GLU A 43 11.10 2.80 -9.91
C GLU A 43 11.53 2.07 -11.19
N THR A 44 10.98 0.88 -11.45
CA THR A 44 11.28 0.08 -12.65
C THR A 44 10.87 0.80 -13.95
N ASN A 45 9.76 1.53 -13.91
CA ASN A 45 9.25 2.27 -15.07
C ASN A 45 9.95 3.64 -15.26
N ALA A 46 10.66 4.14 -14.24
CA ALA A 46 11.28 5.44 -14.31
C ALA A 46 12.42 5.43 -15.35
N PRO A 47 12.48 6.41 -16.27
CA PRO A 47 13.60 6.52 -17.20
C PRO A 47 14.89 6.82 -16.42
N VAL A 48 15.92 6.02 -16.68
CA VAL A 48 17.22 6.12 -16.00
C VAL A 48 18.21 6.85 -16.89
N ASP A 49 18.65 8.01 -16.43
CA ASP A 49 19.84 8.71 -16.95
C ASP A 49 20.98 8.59 -15.93
N THR A 50 20.89 9.34 -14.83
CA THR A 50 21.80 9.24 -13.68
C THR A 50 21.26 8.38 -12.51
N GLY A 51 20.00 7.93 -12.61
CA GLY A 51 19.28 7.23 -11.55
C GLY A 51 18.70 8.13 -10.45
N PHE A 52 18.85 9.46 -10.53
CA PHE A 52 18.28 10.36 -9.52
C PHE A 52 16.75 10.30 -9.49
N LEU A 53 16.08 10.26 -10.65
CA LEU A 53 14.62 10.21 -10.74
C LEU A 53 14.06 8.97 -10.04
N GLU A 54 14.60 7.79 -10.38
CA GLU A 54 14.26 6.51 -9.77
C GLU A 54 14.40 6.58 -8.23
N ARG A 55 15.57 6.99 -7.74
CA ARG A 55 15.86 7.09 -6.30
C ARG A 55 15.04 8.17 -5.58
N SER A 56 14.47 9.12 -6.31
CA SER A 56 13.65 10.20 -5.73
C SER A 56 12.23 9.74 -5.36
N ILE A 57 11.82 8.54 -5.77
CA ILE A 57 10.48 8.00 -5.52
C ILE A 57 10.42 7.48 -4.08
N GLN A 58 9.77 8.27 -3.24
CA GLN A 58 9.64 7.97 -1.81
C GLN A 58 8.26 7.41 -1.49
N LEU A 59 8.23 6.43 -0.59
CA LEU A 59 7.02 5.88 -0.01
C LEU A 59 6.74 6.53 1.35
N THR A 60 5.46 6.83 1.60
CA THR A 60 4.98 7.32 2.90
C THR A 60 3.71 6.59 3.28
N LEU A 61 3.68 6.03 4.48
CA LEU A 61 2.47 5.46 5.06
C LEU A 61 1.79 6.49 5.95
N ASP A 62 0.47 6.49 5.92
CA ASP A 62 -0.35 7.28 6.85
C ASP A 62 -0.16 6.77 8.28
N PRO A 63 -0.22 7.62 9.33
CA PRO A 63 -0.06 7.18 10.72
C PRO A 63 -1.05 6.08 11.14
N SER A 64 -2.23 6.04 10.52
CA SER A 64 -3.21 4.97 10.77
C SER A 64 -2.80 3.61 10.19
N GLY A 65 -1.91 3.59 9.19
CA GLY A 65 -1.54 2.43 8.39
C GLY A 65 -2.58 2.01 7.35
N LEU A 66 -3.65 2.79 7.18
CA LEU A 66 -4.75 2.46 6.26
C LEU A 66 -4.61 3.10 4.88
N ALA A 67 -3.61 3.95 4.68
CA ALA A 67 -3.27 4.52 3.40
C ALA A 67 -1.74 4.57 3.21
N GLY A 68 -1.30 4.38 1.98
CA GLY A 68 0.07 4.60 1.55
C GLY A 68 0.10 5.51 0.33
N ARG A 69 1.18 6.27 0.20
CA ARG A 69 1.42 7.20 -0.92
C ARG A 69 2.85 7.00 -1.41
N ILE A 70 3.04 7.14 -2.72
CA ILE A 70 4.37 7.29 -3.31
C ILE A 70 4.48 8.65 -3.96
N ARG A 71 5.67 9.25 -3.94
CA ARG A 71 5.94 10.55 -4.55
C ARG A 71 7.36 10.59 -5.10
N ALA A 72 7.49 10.93 -6.37
CA ALA A 72 8.77 11.36 -6.93
C ALA A 72 9.09 12.78 -6.43
N THR A 73 10.22 12.93 -5.75
CA THR A 73 10.65 14.22 -5.18
C THR A 73 11.53 15.04 -6.12
N ALA A 74 12.01 14.46 -7.22
CA ALA A 74 12.72 15.19 -8.26
C ALA A 74 11.83 16.29 -8.85
N GLU A 75 12.31 17.53 -8.88
CA GLU A 75 11.53 18.69 -9.34
C GLU A 75 11.01 18.54 -10.77
N TYR A 76 11.77 17.83 -11.61
CA TYR A 76 11.44 17.60 -13.01
C TYR A 76 10.57 16.35 -13.25
N ALA A 77 10.24 15.57 -12.21
CA ALA A 77 9.48 14.33 -12.34
C ALA A 77 8.14 14.52 -13.06
N GLY A 78 7.45 15.64 -12.80
CA GLY A 78 6.19 15.96 -13.47
C GLY A 78 6.34 16.15 -14.98
N TYR A 79 7.43 16.79 -15.42
CA TYR A 79 7.71 16.97 -16.85
C TYR A 79 8.00 15.63 -17.54
N VAL A 80 8.59 14.68 -16.82
CA VAL A 80 8.83 13.32 -17.33
C VAL A 80 7.51 12.56 -17.43
N GLU A 81 6.69 12.59 -16.37
CA GLU A 81 5.41 11.87 -16.32
C GLU A 81 4.42 12.34 -17.41
N PHE A 82 4.31 13.66 -17.61
CA PHE A 82 3.31 14.26 -18.50
C PHE A 82 3.87 14.77 -19.84
N GLY A 83 5.19 14.77 -20.01
CA GLY A 83 5.84 15.34 -21.18
C GLY A 83 5.88 16.87 -21.14
N THR A 84 6.54 17.44 -22.12
CA THR A 84 6.66 18.90 -22.32
C THR A 84 6.35 19.26 -23.78
N ARG A 85 6.44 20.54 -24.13
CA ARG A 85 6.28 21.02 -25.52
C ARG A 85 7.22 20.29 -26.51
N PHE A 86 8.42 19.93 -26.08
CA PHE A 86 9.47 19.41 -26.97
C PHE A 86 9.80 17.93 -26.74
N THR A 87 9.41 17.38 -25.59
CA THR A 87 9.74 16.00 -25.21
C THR A 87 8.45 15.25 -24.91
N PRO A 88 8.22 14.07 -25.50
CA PRO A 88 7.03 13.27 -25.21
C PRO A 88 7.02 12.79 -23.76
N GLN A 89 5.83 12.44 -23.27
CA GLN A 89 5.66 11.87 -21.94
C GLN A 89 6.32 10.50 -21.79
N GLN A 90 6.91 10.26 -20.63
CA GLN A 90 7.49 8.98 -20.19
C GLN A 90 6.88 8.62 -18.83
N PRO A 91 5.61 8.19 -18.80
CA PRO A 91 4.90 7.95 -17.56
C PRO A 91 5.47 6.75 -16.81
N PHE A 92 5.67 6.90 -15.50
CA PHE A 92 6.19 5.88 -14.61
C PHE A 92 5.32 5.70 -13.37
N ILE A 93 4.70 6.76 -12.86
CA ILE A 93 3.76 6.71 -11.74
C ILE A 93 2.39 6.19 -12.18
N TYR A 94 1.82 6.75 -13.26
CA TYR A 94 0.51 6.36 -13.75
C TYR A 94 0.39 4.86 -14.09
N PRO A 95 1.31 4.26 -14.88
CA PRO A 95 1.27 2.82 -15.13
C PRO A 95 1.38 1.99 -13.84
N ALA A 96 2.28 2.37 -12.93
CA ALA A 96 2.41 1.68 -11.63
C ALA A 96 1.12 1.72 -10.82
N PHE A 97 0.49 2.90 -10.73
CA PHE A 97 -0.79 3.07 -10.03
C PHE A 97 -1.92 2.26 -10.66
N THR A 98 -2.06 2.27 -11.99
CA THR A 98 -3.15 1.55 -12.67
C THR A 98 -3.03 0.03 -12.50
N LYS A 99 -1.80 -0.49 -12.46
CA LYS A 99 -1.51 -1.89 -12.15
C LYS A 99 -1.84 -2.20 -10.69
N GLN A 100 -1.27 -1.45 -9.74
CA GLN A 100 -1.45 -1.73 -8.32
C GLN A 100 -2.90 -1.58 -7.87
N LYS A 101 -3.64 -0.61 -8.41
CA LYS A 101 -5.07 -0.41 -8.09
C LYS A 101 -5.90 -1.70 -8.28
N LYS A 102 -5.56 -2.52 -9.28
CA LYS A 102 -6.25 -3.80 -9.53
C LYS A 102 -5.85 -4.86 -8.51
N ALA A 103 -4.54 -4.97 -8.22
CA ALA A 103 -4.00 -5.90 -7.22
C ALA A 103 -4.54 -5.58 -5.81
N PHE A 104 -4.47 -4.32 -5.40
CA PHE A 104 -4.94 -3.87 -4.09
C PHE A 104 -6.41 -4.20 -3.84
N ARG A 105 -7.26 -3.99 -4.85
CA ARG A 105 -8.69 -4.36 -4.76
C ARG A 105 -8.90 -5.86 -4.61
N LYS A 106 -8.06 -6.68 -5.26
CA LYS A 106 -8.12 -8.14 -5.15
C LYS A 106 -7.67 -8.60 -3.77
N ASP A 107 -6.58 -8.04 -3.25
CA ASP A 107 -6.03 -8.40 -1.94
C ASP A 107 -6.98 -8.02 -0.80
N LEU A 108 -7.62 -6.86 -0.88
CA LEU A 108 -8.64 -6.46 0.08
C LEU A 108 -9.88 -7.37 0.06
N LYS A 109 -10.32 -7.80 -1.12
CA LYS A 109 -11.46 -8.74 -1.24
C LYS A 109 -11.15 -10.07 -0.56
N ARG A 110 -9.94 -10.58 -0.72
CA ARG A 110 -9.48 -11.83 -0.09
C ARG A 110 -9.49 -11.77 1.45
N LEU A 111 -9.44 -10.58 2.05
CA LEU A 111 -9.53 -10.42 3.51
C LEU A 111 -10.98 -10.43 4.03
N VAL A 112 -11.96 -10.23 3.15
CA VAL A 112 -13.38 -10.14 3.50
C VAL A 112 -14.14 -11.45 3.19
N GLU A 113 -13.65 -12.21 2.20
CA GLU A 113 -14.09 -13.59 1.89
C GLU A 113 -13.62 -14.59 2.96
#